data_AF-G2KU56-F1
#
_entry.id   AF-G2KU56-F1
#
_cell.length_a   1.000
_cell.length_b   1.000
_cell.length_c   1.000
_cell.angle_alpha   90.00
_cell.angle_beta   90.00
_cell.angle_gamma   90.00
#
_symmetry.space_group_name_H-M   'P 1'
#
loop_
_entity.id
_entity.type
_entity.pdbx_description
1 polymer ?
#
loop_
_entity_poly.entity_id
_entity_poly.type
_entity_poly.pdbx_seq_one_letter_code
_entity_poly.pdbx_strand_id
1 'polypeptide(L)'
;MKRGDIFYADLSPVIGSEQGGLRPVLIVQNNIGNKYSPTVIVAAITAKITKPKMPTHVAIKASNSGIGKDSVILLEQIRTIDKQRLKDRVTHISDTLMEKVDKCLALSVGLTDSIN
;
A
#
# COMPACT_ATOMS: atom_id res chain seq x y z
N MET A 1 2.44 7.48 -12.77
CA MET A 1 2.34 6.88 -11.43
C MET A 1 2.83 7.87 -10.40
N LYS A 2 2.05 8.10 -9.35
CA LYS A 2 2.35 9.00 -8.24
C LYS A 2 2.20 8.27 -6.90
N ARG A 3 2.89 8.76 -5.89
CA ARG A 3 2.66 8.37 -4.48
C ARG A 3 1.19 8.61 -4.14
N GLY A 4 0.52 7.62 -3.54
CA GLY A 4 -0.93 7.67 -3.30
C GLY A 4 -1.79 7.01 -4.37
N ASP A 5 -1.23 6.66 -5.54
CA ASP A 5 -1.98 5.83 -6.50
C ASP A 5 -2.12 4.40 -5.98
N ILE A 6 -3.25 3.77 -6.30
CA ILE A 6 -3.49 2.34 -6.09
C ILE A 6 -3.57 1.65 -7.44
N PHE A 7 -2.87 0.52 -7.55
CA PHE A 7 -2.83 -0.33 -8.74
C PHE A 7 -3.10 -1.78 -8.34
N TYR A 8 -3.61 -2.59 -9.27
CA TYR A 8 -3.42 -4.03 -9.15
C TYR A 8 -1.98 -4.41 -9.46
N ALA A 9 -1.42 -5.35 -8.70
CA ALA A 9 -0.11 -5.91 -8.95
C ALA A 9 -0.06 -7.40 -8.64
N ASP A 10 0.71 -8.16 -9.43
CA ASP A 10 1.03 -9.56 -9.08
C ASP A 10 2.29 -9.61 -8.22
N LEU A 11 2.09 -9.95 -6.95
CA LEU A 11 3.16 -10.07 -5.97
C LEU A 11 3.76 -11.48 -5.87
N SER A 12 3.31 -12.41 -6.73
CA SER A 12 3.78 -13.80 -6.73
C SER A 12 5.13 -13.98 -7.44
N PRO A 13 5.90 -15.02 -7.09
CA PRO A 13 5.73 -15.91 -5.93
C PRO A 13 6.12 -15.22 -4.61
N VAL A 14 5.78 -15.85 -3.49
CA VAL A 14 6.10 -15.40 -2.13
C VAL A 14 6.52 -16.56 -1.24
N ILE A 15 7.21 -16.27 -0.14
CA ILE A 15 7.63 -17.26 0.86
C ILE A 15 6.94 -16.97 2.20
N GLY A 16 6.37 -18.00 2.82
CA GLY A 16 5.77 -17.90 4.16
C GLY A 16 4.62 -16.89 4.24
N SER A 17 4.78 -15.89 5.11
CA SER A 17 3.72 -14.92 5.48
C SER A 17 3.70 -13.63 4.64
N GLU A 18 4.58 -13.54 3.64
CA GLU A 18 4.59 -12.45 2.66
C GLU A 18 3.23 -12.34 1.93
N GLN A 19 2.79 -11.12 1.63
CA GLN A 19 1.58 -10.92 0.83
C GLN A 19 1.85 -11.18 -0.66
N GLY A 20 1.30 -12.27 -1.18
CA GLY A 20 1.40 -12.68 -2.60
C GLY A 20 0.10 -12.55 -3.40
N GLY A 21 0.10 -13.01 -4.64
CA GLY A 21 -1.07 -13.02 -5.52
C GLY A 21 -1.36 -11.67 -6.19
N LEU A 22 -2.34 -11.69 -7.10
CA LEU A 22 -2.87 -10.49 -7.75
C LEU A 22 -3.78 -9.73 -6.77
N ARG A 23 -3.36 -8.53 -6.38
CA ARG A 23 -4.09 -7.71 -5.41
C ARG A 23 -3.85 -6.22 -5.61
N PRO A 24 -4.70 -5.35 -5.02
CA PRO A 24 -4.40 -3.93 -4.97
C PRO A 24 -3.15 -3.66 -4.12
N VAL A 25 -2.36 -2.67 -4.54
CA VAL A 25 -1.19 -2.16 -3.84
C VAL A 25 -1.17 -0.64 -3.88
N LEU A 26 -0.73 -0.01 -2.80
CA LEU A 26 -0.57 1.43 -2.70
C LEU A 26 0.87 1.82 -3.06
N ILE A 27 1.05 2.80 -3.94
CA ILE A 27 2.36 3.37 -4.23
C ILE A 27 2.80 4.28 -3.07
N VAL A 28 3.89 3.91 -2.39
CA VAL A 28 4.45 4.68 -1.25
C VAL A 28 5.78 5.36 -1.57
N GLN A 29 6.44 4.98 -2.68
CA GLN A 29 7.68 5.62 -3.14
C GLN A 29 7.47 7.09 -3.53
N ASN A 30 8.50 7.91 -3.33
CA ASN A 30 8.51 9.32 -3.72
C ASN A 30 8.34 9.54 -5.24
N ASN A 31 7.79 10.69 -5.62
CA ASN A 31 7.43 10.98 -7.01
C ASN A 31 8.64 11.11 -7.96
N ILE A 32 9.82 11.51 -7.46
CA ILE A 32 11.04 11.58 -8.27
C ILE A 32 11.45 10.16 -8.68
N GLY A 33 11.51 9.23 -7.72
CA GLY A 33 11.77 7.82 -7.97
C GLY A 33 10.73 7.22 -8.91
N ASN A 34 9.44 7.49 -8.68
CA ASN A 34 8.36 6.98 -9.56
C ASN A 34 8.51 7.45 -11.01
N LYS A 35 9.05 8.65 -11.23
CA LYS A 35 9.28 9.21 -12.56
C LYS A 35 10.42 8.53 -13.30
N TYR A 36 11.56 8.31 -12.64
CA TYR A 36 12.80 7.90 -13.31
C TYR A 36 13.22 6.45 -13.10
N SER A 37 12.84 5.82 -11.98
CA SER A 37 13.22 4.43 -11.68
C SER A 37 12.38 3.42 -12.48
N PRO A 38 12.93 2.27 -12.91
CA PRO A 38 12.12 1.15 -13.41
C PRO A 38 11.30 0.47 -12.30
N THR A 39 11.66 0.70 -11.03
CA THR A 39 11.00 0.09 -9.87
C THR A 39 10.18 1.10 -9.07
N VAL A 40 9.30 0.55 -8.23
CA VAL A 40 8.44 1.29 -7.31
C VAL A 40 8.28 0.55 -5.98
N ILE A 41 8.27 1.29 -4.87
CA ILE A 41 7.93 0.76 -3.54
C ILE A 41 6.42 0.82 -3.34
N VAL A 42 5.84 -0.32 -2.97
CA VAL A 42 4.41 -0.48 -2.75
C VAL A 42 4.11 -1.11 -1.39
N ALA A 43 2.93 -0.81 -0.83
CA ALA A 43 2.35 -1.50 0.32
C ALA A 43 1.17 -2.38 -0.13
N ALA A 44 1.11 -3.62 0.36
CA ALA A 44 0.02 -4.55 0.01
C ALA A 44 -1.33 -4.14 0.64
N ILE A 45 -2.42 -4.35 -0.09
CA ILE A 45 -3.80 -4.13 0.40
C ILE A 45 -4.51 -5.49 0.51
N THR A 46 -5.33 -5.65 1.54
CA THR A 46 -6.18 -6.84 1.74
C THR A 46 -7.62 -6.46 2.04
N ALA A 47 -8.57 -7.21 1.48
CA ALA A 47 -9.99 -7.13 1.83
C ALA A 47 -10.36 -8.00 3.05
N LYS A 48 -9.39 -8.74 3.62
CA LYS A 48 -9.60 -9.54 4.83
C LYS A 48 -9.49 -8.65 6.07
N ILE A 49 -10.61 -8.07 6.47
CA ILE A 49 -10.71 -7.13 7.61
C ILE A 49 -10.62 -7.84 8.98
N THR A 50 -10.64 -9.18 9.00
CA THR A 50 -10.55 -9.99 10.22
C THR A 50 -9.15 -10.04 10.86
N LYS A 51 -8.16 -9.30 10.34
CA LYS A 51 -6.83 -9.26 10.94
C LYS A 51 -6.85 -8.53 12.29
N PRO A 52 -5.98 -8.92 13.26
CA PRO A 52 -5.76 -8.14 14.46
C PRO A 52 -5.43 -6.70 14.09
N LYS A 53 -6.01 -5.71 14.79
CA LYS A 53 -5.70 -4.30 14.58
C LYS A 53 -4.24 -4.05 14.94
N MET A 54 -3.36 -3.96 13.96
CA MET A 54 -1.98 -3.54 14.14
C MET A 54 -1.87 -2.03 13.94
N PRO A 55 -0.92 -1.36 14.60
CA PRO A 55 -0.73 0.08 14.43
C PRO A 55 -0.19 0.46 13.03
N THR A 56 0.28 -0.53 12.26
CA THR A 56 0.70 -0.40 10.85
C THR A 56 -0.46 -0.56 9.87
N HIS A 57 -1.70 -0.71 10.33
CA HIS A 57 -2.87 -0.92 9.46
C HIS A 57 -3.63 0.37 9.23
N VAL A 58 -3.91 0.68 7.96
CA VAL A 58 -4.76 1.82 7.57
C VAL A 58 -6.00 1.31 6.84
N ALA A 59 -7.17 1.56 7.42
CA ALA A 59 -8.45 1.16 6.83
C ALA A 59 -8.83 2.05 5.64
N ILE A 60 -9.33 1.41 4.58
CA ILE A 60 -9.92 2.05 3.40
C ILE A 60 -11.39 1.63 3.32
N LYS A 61 -12.29 2.61 3.27
CA LYS A 61 -13.71 2.36 2.99
C LYS A 61 -13.98 2.41 1.50
N ALA A 62 -14.71 1.42 0.97
CA ALA A 62 -15.07 1.32 -0.45
C ALA A 62 -15.83 2.57 -0.93
N SER A 63 -16.75 3.07 -0.10
CA SER A 63 -17.62 4.20 -0.41
C SER A 63 -16.88 5.48 -0.81
N ASN A 64 -15.63 5.65 -0.35
CA ASN A 64 -14.90 6.92 -0.45
C ASN A 64 -13.58 6.81 -1.23
N SER A 65 -13.27 5.64 -1.80
CA SER A 65 -11.93 5.37 -2.35
C SER A 65 -11.94 4.83 -3.78
N GLY A 66 -13.07 4.37 -4.32
CA GLY A 66 -13.09 3.71 -5.64
C GLY A 66 -12.58 2.27 -5.61
N ILE A 67 -12.26 1.73 -4.42
CA ILE A 67 -12.05 0.28 -4.23
C ILE A 67 -13.41 -0.40 -4.06
N GLY A 68 -13.58 -1.59 -4.65
CA GLY A 68 -14.86 -2.30 -4.65
C GLY A 68 -15.29 -2.94 -3.32
N LYS A 69 -14.41 -3.01 -2.30
CA LYS A 69 -14.68 -3.57 -0.97
C LYS A 69 -13.86 -2.87 0.11
N ASP A 70 -14.41 -2.76 1.31
CA ASP A 70 -13.66 -2.30 2.47
C ASP A 70 -12.37 -3.12 2.61
N SER A 71 -11.26 -2.41 2.81
CA SER A 71 -9.92 -2.97 2.72
C SER A 71 -8.99 -2.36 3.75
N VAL A 72 -7.81 -2.95 3.91
CA VAL A 72 -6.76 -2.50 4.83
C VAL A 72 -5.43 -2.45 4.09
N ILE A 73 -4.73 -1.31 4.18
CA ILE A 73 -3.33 -1.17 3.75
C ILE A 73 -2.45 -1.71 4.87
N LEU A 74 -1.53 -2.61 4.52
CA LEU A 74 -0.63 -3.27 5.45
C LEU A 74 0.77 -2.65 5.31
N LEU A 75 1.10 -1.67 6.16
CA LEU A 75 2.38 -0.95 6.06
C LEU A 75 3.58 -1.80 6.52
N GLU A 76 3.33 -2.91 7.20
CA GLU A 76 4.33 -3.94 7.50
C GLU A 76 4.60 -4.89 6.32
N GLN A 77 3.86 -4.76 5.22
CA GLN A 77 3.98 -5.58 4.00
C GLN A 77 4.33 -4.69 2.80
N ILE A 78 5.44 -3.98 2.92
CA ILE A 78 6.02 -3.15 1.86
C ILE A 78 7.05 -3.93 1.05
N ARG A 79 7.14 -3.64 -0.24
CA ARG A 79 8.22 -4.15 -1.10
C ARG A 79 8.47 -3.27 -2.31
N THR A 80 9.71 -3.28 -2.77
CA THR A 80 10.07 -2.77 -4.10
C THR A 80 9.69 -3.80 -5.16
N ILE A 81 9.03 -3.35 -6.22
CA ILE A 81 8.66 -4.17 -7.37
C ILE A 81 9.04 -3.46 -8.68
N ASP A 82 9.30 -4.24 -9.71
CA ASP A 82 9.38 -3.72 -11.08
C ASP A 82 8.00 -3.22 -11.54
N LYS A 83 7.97 -2.11 -12.30
CA LYS A 83 6.73 -1.54 -12.86
C LYS A 83 5.94 -2.53 -13.72
N GLN A 84 6.58 -3.53 -14.34
CA GLN A 84 5.91 -4.57 -15.12
C GLN A 84 4.94 -5.44 -14.30
N ARG A 85 5.11 -5.48 -12.97
CA ARG A 85 4.19 -6.17 -12.06
C ARG A 85 2.88 -5.40 -11.88
N LEU A 86 2.87 -4.08 -12.12
CA LEU A 86 1.66 -3.26 -12.07
C LEU A 86 0.76 -3.56 -13.27
N LYS A 87 -0.54 -3.58 -13.02
CA LYS A 87 -1.62 -3.77 -13.99
C LYS A 87 -2.49 -2.52 -14.00
N ASP A 88 -3.81 -2.70 -13.90
CA ASP A 88 -4.76 -1.60 -13.96
C ASP A 88 -4.64 -0.67 -12.76
N ARG A 89 -4.71 0.64 -13.04
CA ARG A 89 -4.86 1.67 -12.02
C ARG A 89 -6.27 1.57 -11.45
N VAL A 90 -6.38 1.53 -10.12
CA VAL A 90 -7.66 1.48 -9.41
C VAL A 90 -8.14 2.90 -9.11
N THR A 91 -7.31 3.68 -8.39
CA THR A 91 -7.72 4.98 -7.84
C THR A 91 -6.52 5.77 -7.33
N HIS A 92 -6.77 6.95 -6.78
CA HIS A 92 -5.83 7.72 -5.96
C HIS A 92 -6.47 7.99 -4.60
N ILE A 93 -5.71 7.82 -3.51
CA ILE A 93 -6.24 8.12 -2.18
C ILE A 93 -6.12 9.61 -1.84
N SER A 94 -6.98 10.09 -0.94
CA SER A 94 -6.96 11.48 -0.50
C SER A 94 -5.72 11.81 0.35
N ASP A 95 -5.37 13.09 0.41
CA ASP A 95 -4.24 13.58 1.21
C ASP A 95 -4.40 13.22 2.70
N THR A 96 -5.60 13.36 3.26
CA THR A 96 -5.91 12.97 4.65
C THR A 96 -5.66 11.47 4.90
N LEU A 97 -5.87 10.61 3.90
CA LEU A 97 -5.56 9.19 4.02
C LEU A 97 -4.06 8.94 3.87
N MET A 98 -3.38 9.68 3.00
CA MET A 98 -1.92 9.64 2.87
C MET A 98 -1.20 10.08 4.15
N GLU A 99 -1.70 11.07 4.88
CA GLU A 99 -1.15 11.46 6.19
C GLU A 99 -1.16 10.30 7.19
N LYS A 100 -2.24 9.51 7.21
CA LYS A 100 -2.33 8.31 8.06
C LYS A 100 -1.35 7.24 7.59
N VAL A 101 -1.23 7.05 6.28
CA VAL A 101 -0.23 6.15 5.68
C VAL A 101 1.17 6.55 6.10
N ASP A 102 1.50 7.85 6.11
CA ASP A 102 2.83 8.33 6.46
C ASP A 102 3.19 8.04 7.91
N LYS A 103 2.26 8.30 8.84
CA LYS A 103 2.44 7.95 10.26
C LYS A 103 2.61 6.46 10.47
N CYS A 104 1.74 5.64 9.87
CA CYS A 104 1.80 4.18 10.00
C CYS A 104 3.06 3.58 9.32
N LEU A 105 3.49 4.15 8.19
CA LEU A 105 4.72 3.73 7.51
C LEU A 105 5.94 4.09 8.36
N ALA A 106 6.02 5.31 8.89
CA ALA A 106 7.09 5.73 9.79
C ALA A 106 7.21 4.79 10.99
N LEU A 107 6.09 4.41 11.61
CA LEU A 107 6.08 3.43 12.69
C LEU A 107 6.57 2.06 12.21
N SER A 108 6.07 1.59 11.06
CA SER A 108 6.42 0.27 10.53
C SER A 108 7.91 0.08 10.26
N VAL A 109 8.63 1.17 9.96
CA VAL A 109 10.08 1.14 9.67
C VAL A 109 10.92 1.79 10.79
N GLY A 110 10.35 2.02 11.96
CA GLY A 110 11.09 2.52 13.13
C GLY A 110 11.61 3.96 12.99
N LEU A 111 10.96 4.79 12.17
CA LEU A 111 11.25 6.23 12.09
C LEU A 111 10.51 7.04 13.17
N THR A 112 9.56 6.42 13.85
CA THR A 112 8.88 6.95 15.03
C THR A 112 8.40 5.80 15.93
N ASP A 113 8.31 6.06 17.23
CA ASP A 113 7.84 5.09 18.23
C ASP A 113 6.35 5.30 18.61
N SER A 114 5.71 6.35 18.08
CA SER A 114 4.31 6.67 18.41
C SER A 114 3.54 7.28 17.24
N ILE A 115 2.23 7.00 17.23
CA ILE A 115 1.26 7.65 16.33
C ILE A 115 0.58 8.76 17.13
N ASN A 116 1.25 9.89 17.31
CA ASN A 116 0.63 11.10 17.84
C ASN A 116 -0.21 11.80 16.77
#